data_AF-A0A6M1UBH9-F1
#
_entry.id   AF-A0A6M1UBH9-F1
#
_cell.length_a   1.000
_cell.length_b   1.000
_cell.length_c   1.000
_cell.angle_alpha   90.00
_cell.angle_beta   90.00
_cell.angle_gamma   90.00
#
_symmetry.space_group_name_H-M   'P 1'
#
loop_
_entity.id
_entity.type
_entity.pdbx_description
1 polymer ?
#
loop_
_entity_poly.entity_id
_entity_poly.type
_entity_poly.pdbx_seq_one_letter_code
_entity_poly.pdbx_strand_id
1 'polypeptide(L)' 'MKDSLAFVVAVILAVAIWFATVSLTAWLVSILVEFLFEVEFGFWKAFASVVLIDVFSNLVFSGMPRVTKQ' A
#
# COMPACT_ATOMS: atom_id res chain seq x y z
N MET A 1 19.58 23.81 -9.32
CA MET A 1 18.55 23.48 -10.34
C MET A 1 18.55 22.02 -10.77
N LYS A 2 19.72 21.36 -10.93
CA LYS A 2 19.78 19.92 -11.25
C LYS A 2 19.35 19.05 -10.07
N ASP A 3 19.70 19.45 -8.84
CA ASP A 3 19.40 18.69 -7.62
C ASP A 3 17.90 18.67 -7.28
N SER A 4 17.20 19.78 -7.53
CA SER A 4 15.74 19.87 -7.34
C SER A 4 14.99 18.97 -8.33
N LEU A 5 15.47 18.86 -9.57
CA LEU A 5 14.85 17.97 -10.56
C LEU A 5 15.10 16.49 -10.23
N ALA A 6 16.31 16.15 -9.79
CA ALA A 6 16.66 14.80 -9.34
C ALA A 6 15.84 14.39 -8.10
N PHE A 7 15.64 15.29 -7.16
CA PHE A 7 14.79 15.07 -6.00
C PHE A 7 13.33 14.78 -6.39
N VAL A 8 12.76 15.59 -7.28
CA VAL A 8 11.39 15.38 -7.78
C VAL A 8 11.26 14.02 -8.47
N VAL A 9 12.22 13.64 -9.32
CA VAL A 9 12.21 12.33 -9.99
C VAL A 9 12.30 11.18 -8.98
N ALA A 10 13.14 11.31 -7.95
CA ALA A 10 13.26 10.30 -6.90
C ALA A 10 11.94 10.12 -6.11
N VAL A 11 11.26 11.23 -5.78
CA VAL A 11 9.94 11.19 -5.12
C VAL A 11 8.92 10.51 -6.02
N ILE A 12 8.88 10.85 -7.30
CA ILE A 12 7.94 10.24 -8.26
C ILE A 12 8.19 8.72 -8.36
N LEU A 13 9.45 8.30 -8.46
CA LEU A 13 9.79 6.87 -8.51
C LEU A 13 9.42 6.15 -7.22
N ALA A 14 9.69 6.74 -6.06
CA ALA A 14 9.30 6.16 -4.78
C ALA A 14 7.79 5.98 -4.67
N VAL A 15 7.02 6.98 -5.07
CA VAL A 15 5.54 6.93 -5.08
C VAL A 15 5.03 5.91 -6.10
N ALA A 16 5.64 5.83 -7.28
CA ALA A 16 5.25 4.87 -8.31
C ALA A 16 5.50 3.42 -7.87
N ILE A 17 6.65 3.15 -7.24
CA ILE A 17 6.97 1.83 -6.69
C ILE A 17 5.98 1.47 -5.59
N TRP A 18 5.71 2.39 -4.66
CA TRP A 18 4.71 2.20 -3.61
C TRP A 18 3.34 1.85 -4.20
N PHE A 19 2.88 2.62 -5.19
CA PHE A 19 1.60 2.41 -5.84
C PHE A 19 1.53 1.07 -6.58
N ALA A 20 2.62 0.65 -7.21
CA ALA A 20 2.72 -0.65 -7.87
C ALA A 20 2.59 -1.80 -6.86
N THR A 21 3.26 -1.71 -5.70
CA THR A 21 3.14 -2.71 -4.63
C THR A 21 1.70 -2.80 -4.12
N VAL A 22 1.09 -1.67 -3.77
CA VAL A 22 -0.30 -1.64 -3.28
C VAL A 22 -1.27 -2.18 -4.35
N SER A 23 -1.08 -1.82 -5.62
CA SER A 23 -1.92 -2.29 -6.72
C SER A 23 -1.83 -3.81 -6.94
N LEU A 24 -0.62 -4.38 -6.87
CA LEU A 24 -0.45 -5.83 -6.94
C LEU A 24 -1.12 -6.54 -5.75
N THR A 25 -0.97 -5.98 -4.56
CA THR A 25 -1.60 -6.53 -3.34
C THR A 25 -3.12 -6.47 -3.43
N ALA A 26 -3.68 -5.36 -3.89
CA ALA A 26 -5.10 -5.17 -4.13
C ALA A 26 -5.64 -6.14 -5.18
N TRP A 27 -4.93 -6.32 -6.29
CA TRP A 27 -5.30 -7.29 -7.32
C TRP A 27 -5.35 -8.71 -6.77
N LEU A 28 -4.32 -9.12 -6.00
CA LEU A 28 -4.28 -10.44 -5.38
C LEU A 28 -5.43 -10.63 -4.38
N VAL A 29 -5.70 -9.63 -3.55
CA VAL A 29 -6.82 -9.65 -2.58
C VAL A 29 -8.15 -9.74 -3.30
N SER A 30 -8.35 -9.01 -4.40
CA SER A 30 -9.59 -9.08 -5.20
C SER A 30 -9.85 -10.50 -5.68
N ILE A 31 -8.83 -11.14 -6.27
CA ILE A 31 -8.94 -12.52 -6.78
C ILE A 31 -9.23 -13.51 -5.65
N LEU A 32 -8.51 -13.40 -4.53
CA LEU A 32 -8.71 -14.27 -3.38
C LEU A 32 -10.12 -14.15 -2.81
N VAL A 33 -10.63 -12.93 -2.65
CA VAL A 33 -11.97 -12.68 -2.12
C VAL A 33 -13.04 -13.18 -3.07
N GLU A 34 -12.91 -12.92 -4.36
CA GLU A 34 -13.83 -13.44 -5.39
C GLU A 34 -13.83 -14.97 -5.42
N PHE A 35 -12.67 -15.60 -5.29
CA PHE A 35 -12.55 -17.06 -5.25
C PHE A 35 -13.14 -17.68 -3.97
N LEU A 36 -12.93 -17.06 -2.81
CA LEU A 36 -13.36 -17.61 -1.52
C LEU A 36 -14.84 -17.36 -1.23
N PHE A 37 -15.37 -16.22 -1.65
CA PHE A 37 -16.70 -15.76 -1.26
C PHE A 37 -17.69 -15.67 -2.42
N GLU A 38 -17.26 -15.92 -3.66
CA GLU A 38 -18.09 -15.78 -4.89
C GLU A 38 -18.76 -14.40 -5.02
N VAL A 39 -18.22 -13.37 -4.34
CA VAL A 39 -18.72 -12.00 -4.38
C VAL A 39 -17.84 -11.16 -5.29
N GLU A 40 -18.45 -10.43 -6.21
CA GLU A 40 -17.78 -9.41 -7.04
C GLU A 40 -17.29 -8.24 -6.15
N PHE A 41 -16.06 -8.39 -5.67
CA PHE A 41 -15.44 -7.40 -4.84
C PHE A 41 -14.91 -6.25 -5.72
N GLY A 42 -14.19 -6.59 -6.78
CA GLY A 42 -13.64 -5.64 -7.75
C GLY A 42 -12.39 -4.91 -7.24
N PHE A 43 -11.50 -4.58 -8.19
CA PHE A 43 -10.17 -4.02 -7.93
C PHE A 43 -10.17 -2.78 -7.04
N TRP A 44 -11.07 -1.82 -7.28
CA TRP A 44 -11.09 -0.55 -6.54
C TRP A 44 -11.47 -0.73 -5.07
N LYS A 45 -12.34 -1.70 -4.75
CA LYS A 45 -12.69 -1.98 -3.35
C LYS A 45 -11.53 -2.66 -2.62
N ALA A 46 -10.83 -3.58 -3.30
CA ALA A 46 -9.62 -4.20 -2.77
C ALA A 46 -8.47 -3.22 -2.58
N PHE A 47 -8.33 -2.27 -3.50
CA PHE A 47 -7.34 -1.20 -3.36
C PHE A 47 -7.65 -0.31 -2.15
N ALA A 48 -8.90 0.14 -2.03
CA ALA A 48 -9.32 0.95 -0.90
C ALA A 48 -9.14 0.23 0.44
N SER A 49 -9.45 -1.08 0.53
CA SER A 49 -9.30 -1.84 1.76
C SER A 49 -7.83 -2.02 2.16
N VAL A 50 -6.93 -2.31 1.21
CA VAL A 50 -5.49 -2.41 1.48
C VAL A 50 -4.93 -1.08 1.98
N VAL A 51 -5.28 0.04 1.33
CA VAL A 51 -4.86 1.39 1.77
C VAL A 51 -5.40 1.70 3.17
N LEU A 52 -6.67 1.40 3.44
CA LEU A 52 -7.27 1.65 4.76
C LEU A 52 -6.60 0.80 5.85
N ILE A 53 -6.31 -0.47 5.57
CA ILE A 53 -5.60 -1.35 6.51
C ILE A 53 -4.19 -0.82 6.79
N ASP A 54 -3.49 -0.35 5.78
CA ASP A 54 -2.13 0.20 5.94
C ASP A 54 -2.15 1.50 6.78
N VAL A 55 -3.06 2.43 6.49
CA VAL A 55 -3.23 3.65 7.28
C VAL A 55 -3.64 3.32 8.71
N PHE A 56 -4.60 2.41 8.90
CA PHE A 56 -5.05 2.00 10.21
C PHE A 56 -3.95 1.30 11.01
N SER A 57 -3.17 0.43 10.38
CA SER A 57 -2.01 -0.22 10.99
C SER A 57 -0.98 0.82 11.41
N ASN A 58 -0.64 1.77 10.54
CA ASN A 58 0.27 2.85 10.91
C ASN A 58 -0.26 3.68 12.09
N LEU A 59 -1.56 3.94 12.16
CA LEU A 59 -2.17 4.71 13.23
C LEU A 59 -2.20 3.94 14.57
N VAL A 60 -2.62 2.68 14.55
CA VAL A 60 -2.67 1.80 15.74
C VAL A 60 -1.28 1.47 16.26
N PHE A 61 -0.34 1.17 15.36
CA PHE A 61 1.03 0.78 15.72
C PHE A 61 1.98 1.98 15.88
N SER A 62 1.53 3.21 15.64
CA SER A 62 2.33 4.43 15.84
C SER A 62 2.84 4.61 17.28
N GLY A 63 2.11 4.06 18.26
CA GLY A 63 2.43 4.14 19.69
C GLY A 63 3.23 2.96 20.24
N MET A 64 3.50 1.91 19.46
CA MET A 64 4.28 0.77 19.95
C MET A 64 5.78 1.05 19.82
N PRO A 65 6.54 1.07 20.93
CA PRO A 65 7.99 1.19 20.86
C PRO A 65 8.52 0.06 19.99
N ARG A 66 9.19 0.39 18.89
CA ARG A 66 9.93 -0.61 18.10
C ARG A 66 10.90 -1.28 19.08
N VAL A 67 10.65 -2.55 19.39
CA VAL A 67 11.56 -3.36 20.18
C VAL A 67 12.81 -3.54 19.32
N THR A 68 13.77 -2.63 19.50
CA THR A 68 15.13 -2.76 19.01
C THR A 68 15.71 -3.96 19.75
N LYS A 69 15.69 -5.13 19.11
CA LYS A 69 16.54 -6.25 19.52
C LYS A 69 17.99 -5.78 19.35
N GLN A 70 18.61 -5.43 20.48
CA GLN A 70 20.06 -5.38 20.61
C GLN A 70 20.66 -6.76 20.35
#